data_AF-A0A945WGR0-F1
#
_entry.id   AF-A0A945WGR0-F1
#
_cell.length_a   1.000
_cell.length_b   1.000
_cell.length_c   1.000
_cell.angle_alpha   90.00
_cell.angle_beta   90.00
_cell.angle_gamma   90.00
#
_symmetry.space_group_name_H-M   'P 1'
#
loop_
_entity.id
_entity.type
_entity.pdbx_description
1 polymer ?
#
loop_
_entity_poly.entity_id
_entity_poly.type
_entity_poly.pdbx_seq_one_letter_code
_entity_poly.pdbx_strand_id
1 'polypeptide(L)'
;MEHEKRHYAVVDPFQRKLTIQKDGQVIAQSENALILKEVGRSVYDPVLYVPKADVVVDLVSEAKRQSHCPIKGDATYWNLGEKTSNYFAWSYENPHPKSGKIGGYVAINPQYVSFLSEPLNLN
;
A
#
# COMPACT_ATOMS: atom_id res chain seq x y z
N MET A 1 7.58 11.38 23.53
CA MET A 1 7.60 10.95 22.12
C MET A 1 7.65 12.20 21.28
N GLU A 2 8.83 12.49 20.73
CA GLU A 2 9.05 13.70 19.96
C GLU A 2 8.27 13.59 18.65
N HIS A 3 7.23 14.41 18.49
CA HIS A 3 6.60 14.61 17.20
C HIS A 3 7.70 15.10 16.25
N GLU A 4 8.08 14.27 15.29
CA GLU A 4 9.03 14.68 14.25
C GLU A 4 8.37 15.86 13.53
N LYS A 5 8.79 17.09 13.85
CA LYS A 5 8.12 18.37 13.49
C LYS A 5 7.98 18.60 11.99
N ARG A 6 8.45 17.65 11.15
CA ARG A 6 8.47 17.70 9.69
C ARG A 6 8.03 16.37 9.04
N HIS A 7 7.13 15.60 9.67
CA HIS A 7 6.49 14.47 9.00
C HIS A 7 5.25 14.94 8.24
N TYR A 8 5.29 14.84 6.91
CA TYR A 8 4.23 15.28 6.01
C TYR A 8 3.87 14.15 5.04
N ALA A 9 2.57 13.97 4.81
CA ALA A 9 2.02 12.92 3.95
C ALA A 9 0.91 13.49 3.08
N VAL A 10 0.95 13.18 1.78
CA VAL A 10 -0.11 13.51 0.82
C VAL A 10 -0.60 12.23 0.18
N VAL A 11 -1.92 12.09 0.10
CA VAL A 11 -2.60 11.00 -0.60
C VAL A 11 -3.46 11.59 -1.70
N ASP A 12 -3.12 11.22 -2.93
CA ASP A 12 -3.83 11.62 -4.16
C ASP A 12 -4.34 10.38 -4.90
N PRO A 13 -5.40 10.49 -5.71
CA PRO A 13 -5.76 9.46 -6.68
C PRO A 13 -4.61 9.21 -7.65
N PHE A 14 -4.31 7.94 -7.91
CA PHE A 14 -3.43 7.54 -9.00
C PHE A 14 -4.26 7.50 -10.28
N GLN A 15 -4.25 8.60 -11.04
CA GLN A 15 -5.09 8.87 -12.23
C GLN A 15 -4.70 8.02 -13.46
N ARG A 16 -4.44 6.73 -13.26
CA ARG A 16 -3.99 5.74 -14.25
C ARG A 16 -4.50 4.38 -13.83
N LYS A 17 -4.75 3.50 -14.80
CA LYS A 17 -4.95 2.09 -14.52
C LYS A 17 -3.62 1.50 -14.03
N LEU A 18 -3.63 0.89 -12.87
CA LEU A 18 -2.49 0.23 -12.24
C LEU A 18 -2.65 -1.27 -12.31
N THR A 19 -1.65 -1.98 -12.83
CA THR A 19 -1.54 -3.44 -12.74
C THR A 19 -0.27 -3.79 -11.97
N ILE A 20 -0.39 -4.58 -10.91
CA ILE A 20 0.71 -5.07 -10.07
C ILE A 20 0.93 -6.55 -10.43
N GLN A 21 2.16 -6.93 -10.77
CA GLN A 21 2.49 -8.29 -11.19
C GLN A 21 3.64 -8.90 -10.40
N LYS A 22 3.61 -10.22 -10.20
CA LYS A 22 4.75 -11.02 -9.74
C LYS A 22 4.96 -12.16 -10.73
N ASP A 23 6.16 -12.26 -11.32
CA ASP A 23 6.52 -13.34 -12.26
C ASP A 23 5.47 -13.55 -13.39
N GLY A 24 4.88 -12.46 -13.89
CA GLY A 24 3.83 -12.48 -14.92
C GLY A 24 2.40 -12.72 -14.42
N GLN A 25 2.20 -13.12 -13.15
CA GLN A 25 0.89 -13.24 -12.53
C GLN A 25 0.39 -11.87 -12.05
N VAL A 26 -0.85 -11.52 -12.39
CA VAL A 26 -1.51 -10.31 -11.85
C VAL A 26 -1.88 -10.53 -10.39
N ILE A 27 -1.41 -9.63 -9.54
CA ILE A 27 -1.66 -9.60 -8.09
C ILE A 27 -2.82 -8.66 -7.76
N ALA A 28 -2.84 -7.51 -8.42
CA ALA A 28 -3.93 -6.54 -8.32
C ALA A 28 -4.05 -5.73 -9.61
N GLN A 29 -5.26 -5.29 -9.93
CA GLN A 29 -5.52 -4.37 -11.03
C GLN A 29 -6.58 -3.36 -10.61
N SER A 30 -6.26 -2.07 -10.67
CA SER A 30 -7.11 -1.00 -10.14
C SER A 30 -7.09 0.25 -10.98
N GLU A 31 -8.25 0.88 -11.14
CA GLU A 31 -8.41 2.25 -11.64
C GLU A 31 -8.68 3.25 -10.49
N ASN A 32 -8.79 2.75 -9.26
CA ASN A 32 -9.11 3.50 -8.05
C ASN A 32 -7.94 3.50 -7.05
N ALA A 33 -6.71 3.30 -7.55
CA ALA A 33 -5.52 3.30 -6.74
C ALA A 33 -5.23 4.70 -6.16
N LEU A 34 -4.53 4.73 -5.04
CA LEU A 34 -4.03 5.93 -4.38
C LEU A 34 -2.51 5.92 -4.38
N ILE A 35 -1.91 7.11 -4.47
CA ILE A 35 -0.48 7.29 -4.28
C ILE A 35 -0.23 8.12 -3.02
N LEU A 36 0.51 7.52 -2.08
CA LEU A 36 0.98 8.15 -0.85
C LEU A 36 2.41 8.66 -1.07
N LYS A 37 2.62 9.95 -0.86
CA LYS A 37 3.93 10.61 -0.91
C LYS A 37 4.25 11.15 0.48
N GLU A 38 5.40 10.75 1.03
CA GLU A 38 5.77 11.09 2.40
C GLU A 38 7.16 11.69 2.50
N VAL A 39 7.29 12.65 3.41
CA VAL A 39 8.55 13.27 3.80
C VAL A 39 8.64 13.21 5.33
N GLY A 40 9.74 12.66 5.84
CA GLY A 40 10.08 12.64 7.26
C GLY A 40 11.52 13.10 7.46
N ARG A 41 12.40 12.20 7.92
CA ARG A 41 13.87 12.46 7.96
C ARG A 41 14.49 12.64 6.57
N SER A 42 13.86 12.04 5.56
CA SER A 42 14.20 12.16 4.15
C SER A 42 12.90 12.17 3.33
N VAL A 43 13.03 12.34 2.01
CA VAL A 43 11.95 11.98 1.08
C VAL A 43 11.91 10.46 0.99
N TYR A 44 10.71 9.88 1.08
CA TYR A 44 10.51 8.44 0.92
C TYR A 44 9.96 8.14 -0.47
N ASP A 45 10.23 6.94 -0.98
CA ASP A 45 9.63 6.48 -2.23
C ASP A 45 8.11 6.44 -2.10
N PRO A 46 7.35 6.89 -3.12
CA PRO A 46 5.90 6.84 -3.08
C PRO A 46 5.37 5.42 -2.96
N VAL A 47 4.29 5.26 -2.20
CA VAL A 47 3.61 3.98 -2.01
C VAL A 47 2.29 3.99 -2.75
N LEU A 48 2.07 2.97 -3.59
CA LEU A 48 0.79 2.74 -4.25
C LEU A 48 -0.10 1.84 -3.39
N TYR A 49 -1.33 2.28 -3.18
CA TYR A 49 -2.37 1.60 -2.44
C TYR A 49 -3.53 1.29 -3.39
N VAL A 50 -3.98 0.04 -3.44
CA VAL A 50 -5.17 -0.38 -4.20
C VAL A 50 -6.31 -0.71 -3.26
N PRO A 51 -7.58 -0.53 -3.66
CA PRO A 51 -8.69 -1.08 -2.91
C PRO A 51 -8.50 -2.59 -2.69
N LYS A 52 -8.86 -3.10 -1.52
CA LYS A 52 -8.75 -4.53 -1.22
C LYS A 52 -9.53 -5.41 -2.20
N ALA A 53 -10.65 -4.90 -2.70
CA ALA A 53 -11.48 -5.58 -3.71
C ALA A 53 -10.79 -5.74 -5.08
N ASP A 54 -9.75 -4.95 -5.36
CA ASP A 54 -9.00 -4.96 -6.61
C ASP A 54 -7.77 -5.90 -6.55
N VAL A 55 -7.53 -6.52 -5.38
CA VAL A 55 -6.54 -7.59 -5.20
C VAL A 55 -7.16 -8.91 -5.64
N VAL A 56 -6.54 -9.58 -6.63
CA VAL A 56 -7.12 -10.76 -7.29
C VAL A 56 -6.52 -12.09 -6.83
N VAL A 57 -5.57 -12.04 -5.89
CA VAL A 57 -4.93 -13.22 -5.31
C VAL A 57 -5.29 -13.36 -3.84
N ASP A 58 -5.23 -14.60 -3.34
CA ASP A 58 -5.43 -14.88 -1.93
C ASP A 58 -4.19 -14.49 -1.11
N LEU A 59 -4.36 -13.52 -0.22
CA LEU A 59 -3.35 -13.06 0.72
C LEU A 59 -3.54 -13.74 2.08
N VAL A 60 -2.48 -14.36 2.58
CA VAL A 60 -2.47 -15.06 3.87
C VAL A 60 -1.99 -14.12 4.97
N SER A 61 -2.79 -13.92 6.01
CA SER A 61 -2.46 -13.01 7.11
C SER A 61 -1.24 -13.48 7.91
N GLU A 62 -0.33 -12.55 8.20
CA GLU A 62 0.81 -12.77 9.09
C GLU A 62 0.50 -12.24 10.49
N ALA A 63 -0.44 -12.85 11.20
CA ALA A 63 -0.99 -12.35 12.47
C ALA A 63 0.06 -12.04 13.57
N LYS A 64 1.22 -12.70 13.54
CA LYS A 64 2.30 -12.48 14.51
C LYS A 64 3.10 -11.20 14.26
N ARG A 65 3.04 -10.63 13.05
CA ARG A 65 3.75 -9.39 12.71
C ARG A 65 2.84 -8.22 13.03
N GLN A 66 3.28 -7.37 13.95
CA GLN A 66 2.59 -6.15 14.31
C GLN A 66 3.57 -4.99 14.23
N SER A 67 3.13 -3.88 13.66
CA SER A 67 3.84 -2.62 13.76
C SER A 67 2.84 -1.50 13.99
N HIS A 68 3.28 -0.52 14.77
CA HIS A 68 2.50 0.65 15.09
C HIS A 68 3.22 1.88 14.53
N CYS A 69 2.53 2.62 13.65
CA CYS A 69 2.99 3.91 13.18
C CYS A 69 2.28 5.02 13.99
N PRO A 70 2.99 5.93 14.66
CA PRO A 70 2.37 7.00 15.45
C PRO A 70 1.45 7.95 14.67
N ILE A 71 1.54 7.92 13.33
CA ILE A 71 0.79 8.79 12.42
C ILE A 71 -0.34 8.03 11.76
N LYS A 72 -0.12 6.76 11.41
CA LYS A 72 -1.06 5.96 10.61
C LYS A 72 -1.85 4.94 11.42
N GLY A 73 -1.38 4.53 12.60
CA GLY A 73 -1.98 3.46 13.40
C GLY A 73 -1.33 2.10 13.16
N ASP A 74 -2.08 1.03 13.38
CA ASP A 74 -1.58 -0.35 13.32
C ASP A 74 -1.63 -0.91 11.90
N ALA A 75 -0.53 -1.52 11.47
CA ALA A 75 -0.45 -2.18 10.18
C ALA A 75 -0.83 -3.66 10.28
N THR A 76 -1.66 -4.11 9.34
CA THR A 76 -1.91 -5.52 9.06
C THR A 76 -0.99 -5.97 7.94
N TYR A 77 -0.42 -7.17 8.06
CA TYR A 77 0.54 -7.72 7.12
C TYR A 77 0.05 -9.04 6.52
N TRP A 78 0.40 -9.28 5.25
CA TRP A 78 0.09 -10.53 4.55
C TRP A 78 1.29 -11.05 3.75
N ASN A 79 1.22 -12.34 3.43
CA ASN A 79 2.12 -13.03 2.51
C ASN A 79 1.32 -13.65 1.35
N LEU A 80 1.99 -13.90 0.22
CA LEU A 80 1.44 -14.64 -0.91
C LEU A 80 2.09 -16.04 -0.92
N GLY A 81 1.35 -17.04 -0.45
CA GLY A 81 1.90 -18.39 -0.22
C GLY A 81 2.82 -18.43 1.01
N GLU A 82 4.11 -18.62 0.78
CA GLU A 82 5.10 -18.72 1.87
C GLU A 82 5.43 -17.36 2.49
N LYS A 83 5.85 -17.39 3.75
CA LYS A 83 6.25 -16.19 4.49
C LYS A 83 7.54 -15.60 3.91
N THR A 84 7.54 -14.32 3.60
CA THR A 84 8.75 -13.59 3.22
C THR A 84 9.41 -12.94 4.44
N SER A 85 10.69 -12.56 4.32
CA SER A 85 11.41 -11.82 5.37
C SER A 85 10.74 -10.48 5.70
N ASN A 86 10.18 -9.83 4.68
CA ASN A 86 9.75 -8.43 4.71
C ASN A 86 8.28 -8.24 4.33
N TYR A 87 7.43 -9.26 4.57
CA TYR A 87 6.00 -9.32 4.22
C TYR A 87 5.69 -9.00 2.73
N PHE A 88 4.69 -9.66 2.16
CA PHE A 88 4.33 -9.40 0.76
C PHE A 88 3.47 -8.15 0.60
N ALA A 89 2.54 -7.93 1.52
CA ALA A 89 1.59 -6.84 1.47
C ALA A 89 1.28 -6.29 2.86
N TRP A 90 0.77 -5.06 2.92
CA TRP A 90 0.28 -4.46 4.16
C TRP A 90 -0.91 -3.54 3.93
N SER A 91 -1.64 -3.27 5.00
CA SER A 91 -2.73 -2.30 5.03
C SER A 91 -2.79 -1.63 6.40
N TYR A 92 -3.31 -0.41 6.43
CA TYR A 92 -3.86 0.17 7.64
C TYR A 92 -5.38 0.02 7.55
N GLU A 93 -5.92 -1.05 8.15
CA GLU A 93 -7.36 -1.36 8.08
C GLU A 93 -8.19 -0.30 8.82
N ASN A 94 -7.68 0.20 9.94
CA ASN A 94 -8.30 1.23 10.77
C ASN A 94 -7.29 2.34 11.10
N PRO A 95 -6.91 3.18 10.12
CA PRO A 95 -5.88 4.16 10.33
C PRO A 95 -6.37 5.31 11.22
N HIS A 96 -5.43 6.09 11.78
CA HIS A 96 -5.78 7.34 12.44
C HIS A 96 -6.50 8.31 11.47
N PRO A 97 -7.36 9.23 11.98
CA PRO A 97 -8.20 10.08 11.13
C PRO A 97 -7.46 10.85 10.03
N LYS A 98 -6.23 11.31 10.31
CA LYS A 98 -5.39 12.03 9.34
C LYS A 98 -4.93 11.17 8.16
N SER A 99 -4.90 9.84 8.33
CA SER A 99 -4.54 8.85 7.32
C SER A 99 -5.75 8.05 6.82
N GLY A 100 -6.98 8.52 7.11
CA GLY A 100 -8.23 7.85 6.74
C GLY A 100 -8.39 7.50 5.26
N LYS A 101 -7.76 8.28 4.36
CA LYS A 101 -7.84 8.06 2.90
C LYS A 101 -7.31 6.69 2.45
N ILE A 102 -6.35 6.09 3.16
CA ILE A 102 -5.80 4.76 2.83
C ILE A 102 -6.42 3.63 3.66
N GLY A 103 -7.49 3.92 4.41
CA GLY A 103 -8.14 2.95 5.29
C GLY A 103 -8.66 1.75 4.51
N GLY A 104 -8.18 0.56 4.86
CA GLY A 104 -8.56 -0.70 4.19
C GLY A 104 -7.99 -0.89 2.78
N TYR A 105 -7.14 0.03 2.30
CA TYR A 105 -6.40 -0.17 1.05
C TYR A 105 -5.17 -1.04 1.30
N VAL A 106 -4.73 -1.76 0.28
CA VAL A 106 -3.59 -2.68 0.32
C VAL A 106 -2.44 -2.11 -0.49
N ALA A 107 -1.25 -2.09 0.09
CA ALA A 107 0.00 -1.86 -0.62
C ALA A 107 0.79 -3.17 -0.73
N ILE A 108 1.44 -3.36 -1.88
CA ILE A 108 2.29 -4.52 -2.16
C ILE A 108 3.76 -4.08 -2.10
N ASN A 109 4.60 -4.90 -1.50
CA ASN A 109 6.01 -4.58 -1.32
C ASN A 109 6.73 -4.56 -2.68
N PRO A 110 7.27 -3.40 -3.12
CA PRO A 110 7.84 -3.23 -4.46
C PRO A 110 9.04 -4.13 -4.72
N GLN A 111 9.68 -4.69 -3.68
CA GLN A 111 10.78 -5.64 -3.86
C GLN A 111 10.35 -6.97 -4.51
N TYR A 112 9.05 -7.30 -4.50
CA TYR A 112 8.52 -8.58 -4.98
C TYR A 112 7.64 -8.47 -6.23
N VAL A 113 7.42 -7.27 -6.75
CA VAL A 113 6.47 -7.02 -7.85
C VAL A 113 6.98 -5.99 -8.84
N SER A 114 6.42 -6.03 -10.04
CA SER A 114 6.50 -4.95 -11.03
C SER A 114 5.17 -4.20 -11.10
N PHE A 115 5.25 -2.93 -11.53
CA PHE A 115 4.09 -2.07 -11.74
C PHE A 115 3.99 -1.70 -13.21
N LEU A 116 2.81 -1.88 -13.79
CA LEU A 116 2.43 -1.37 -15.11
C LEU A 116 1.39 -0.28 -14.90
N SER A 117 1.56 0.86 -15.57
CA SER A 117 0.60 1.95 -15.51
C SER A 117 0.16 2.39 -16.90
N GLU A 118 -1.14 2.42 -17.12
CA GLU A 118 -1.76 2.75 -18.40
C GLU A 118 -2.69 3.96 -18.22
N PRO A 119 -2.90 4.80 -19.24
CA PRO A 119 -3.94 5.83 -19.18
C PRO A 119 -5.29 5.20 -18.84
N LEU A 120 -6.12 5.93 -18.08
CA LEU A 120 -7.52 5.52 -17.92
C LEU A 120 -8.23 5.64 -19.27
N ASN A 121 -9.10 4.67 -19.58
CA ASN A 121 -9.96 4.77 -20.74
C ASN A 121 -11.07 5.78 -20.42
N LEU A 122 -10.85 7.03 -20.82
CA LEU A 122 -11.90 8.06 -20.77
C LEU A 122 -12.84 7.78 -21.95
N ASN A 123 -14.02 7.24 -21.65
CA ASN A 123 -15.13 7.18 -22.60
C ASN A 123 -15.66 8.59 -22.90
#